data_AF-A0A0C9T6G2-F1
#
_entry.id   AF-A0A0C9T6G2-F1
#
_cell.length_a   1.000
_cell.length_b   1.000
_cell.length_c   1.000
_cell.angle_alpha   90.00
_cell.angle_beta   90.00
_cell.angle_gamma   90.00
#
_symmetry.space_group_name_H-M   'P 1'
#
loop_
_entity.id
_entity.type
_entity.pdbx_description
1 polymer ?
#
loop_
_entity_poly.entity_id
_entity_poly.type
_entity_poly.pdbx_seq_one_letter_code
_entity_poly.pdbx_strand_id
1 'polypeptide(L)'
;SRNEARLIRVPPNLSPDRKALGHHTEFGSLSFLHNRLGGLQVLPPGSDRWQYIRPIPGHVICNVGDALHLLSGGILHSNIHRVPPVSTFLMCERSSVVFFLRPGNSVILNALTEQSPMIKGAMDSADSEKFTTNTTAEVWKARRVKYRRAANQKGPETWHIGQGTEGRAYS
;
A
#
# COMPACT_ATOMS: atom_id res chain seq x y z
N SER A 1 5.45 15.19 8.74
CA SER A 1 4.55 14.04 8.58
C SER A 1 4.25 13.47 9.93
N ARG A 2 3.08 12.85 10.09
CA ARG A 2 2.77 12.06 11.29
C ARG A 2 2.56 10.62 10.87
N ASN A 3 3.37 9.74 11.45
CA ASN A 3 3.08 8.31 11.50
C ASN A 3 1.70 8.14 12.15
N GLU A 4 1.00 7.08 11.78
CA GLU A 4 -0.39 6.88 12.18
C GLU A 4 -0.58 5.46 12.68
N ALA A 5 -1.14 5.29 13.87
CA ALA A 5 -1.67 4.02 14.33
C ALA A 5 -3.17 4.01 14.06
N ARG A 6 -3.68 2.90 13.50
CA ARG A 6 -5.10 2.69 13.28
C ARG A 6 -5.53 1.38 13.92
N LEU A 7 -6.51 1.47 14.81
CA LEU A 7 -7.27 0.32 15.27
C LEU A 7 -8.45 0.11 14.31
N ILE A 8 -8.56 -1.09 13.75
CA ILE A 8 -9.64 -1.48 12.85
C ILE A 8 -10.40 -2.61 13.52
N ARG A 9 -11.71 -2.42 13.72
CA ARG A 9 -12.63 -3.44 14.23
C ARG A 9 -13.64 -3.79 13.14
N VAL A 10 -13.81 -5.08 12.95
CA VAL A 10 -14.68 -5.68 11.95
C VAL A 10 -15.62 -6.60 12.73
N PRO A 11 -16.90 -6.21 12.90
CA PRO A 11 -17.85 -6.99 13.69
C PRO A 11 -18.17 -8.35 13.04
N PRO A 12 -18.68 -9.32 13.81
CA PRO A 12 -19.21 -10.56 13.25
C PRO A 12 -20.39 -10.30 12.31
N ASN A 13 -20.74 -11.30 11.49
CA ASN A 13 -21.90 -11.28 10.59
C ASN A 13 -21.95 -10.10 9.60
N LEU A 14 -20.80 -9.61 9.12
CA LEU A 14 -20.79 -8.66 8.00
C LEU A 14 -21.45 -9.27 6.78
N SER A 15 -22.35 -8.52 6.14
CA SER A 15 -22.96 -8.97 4.89
C SER A 15 -21.85 -9.26 3.85
N PRO A 16 -22.01 -10.31 3.02
CA PRO A 16 -21.03 -10.65 1.99
C PRO A 16 -20.68 -9.48 1.06
N ASP A 17 -21.63 -8.56 0.87
CA ASP A 17 -21.52 -7.39 0.00
C ASP A 17 -20.66 -6.26 0.62
N ARG A 18 -20.45 -6.30 1.95
CA ARG A 18 -19.63 -5.31 2.65
C ARG A 18 -18.17 -5.75 2.63
N LYS A 19 -17.44 -5.32 1.61
CA LYS A 19 -15.97 -5.47 1.55
C LYS A 19 -15.33 -4.86 2.79
N ALA A 20 -14.67 -5.67 3.62
CA ALA A 20 -13.98 -5.18 4.82
C ALA A 20 -12.89 -4.17 4.45
N LEU A 21 -12.05 -4.49 3.45
CA LEU A 21 -11.15 -3.56 2.75
C LEU A 21 -10.94 -4.03 1.30
N GLY A 22 -11.18 -3.15 0.33
CA GLY A 22 -10.88 -3.41 -1.09
C GLY A 22 -9.38 -3.61 -1.36
N HIS A 23 -9.03 -4.09 -2.55
CA HIS A 23 -7.61 -4.22 -2.93
C HIS A 23 -6.97 -2.83 -3.07
N HIS A 24 -5.78 -2.66 -2.50
CA HIS A 24 -5.05 -1.41 -2.53
C HIS A 24 -3.58 -1.63 -2.23
N THR A 25 -2.79 -0.58 -2.42
CA THR A 25 -1.44 -0.41 -1.89
C THR A 25 -1.45 0.67 -0.81
N GLU A 26 -0.37 0.70 -0.03
CA GLU A 26 -0.19 1.67 1.05
C GLU A 26 0.55 2.92 0.57
N PHE A 27 0.17 4.09 1.07
CA PHE A 27 0.80 5.35 0.69
C PHE A 27 2.18 5.58 1.30
N GLY A 28 2.47 4.91 2.43
CA GLY A 28 3.61 5.20 3.28
C GLY A 28 4.92 4.57 2.80
N SER A 29 5.90 4.53 3.69
CA SER A 29 7.13 3.78 3.47
C SER A 29 6.98 2.32 3.89
N LEU A 30 6.56 2.09 5.13
CA LEU A 30 6.29 0.77 5.68
C LEU A 30 4.98 0.79 6.45
N SER A 31 4.32 -0.36 6.57
CA SER A 31 3.34 -0.60 7.62
C SER A 31 3.66 -1.85 8.42
N PHE A 32 3.17 -1.85 9.66
CA PHE A 32 3.23 -2.98 10.56
C PHE A 32 1.80 -3.32 10.98
N LEU A 33 1.31 -4.46 10.51
CA LEU A 33 -0.01 -4.98 10.83
C LEU A 33 0.11 -6.06 11.90
N HIS A 34 -0.55 -5.84 13.03
CA HIS A 34 -0.83 -6.85 14.03
C HIS A 34 -2.29 -7.32 13.93
N ASN A 35 -2.47 -8.64 13.82
CA ASN A 35 -3.75 -9.30 13.64
C ASN A 35 -3.62 -10.76 14.12
N ARG A 36 -4.65 -11.28 14.80
CA ARG A 36 -4.67 -12.69 15.26
C ARG A 36 -5.54 -13.61 14.40
N LEU A 37 -6.67 -13.12 13.86
CA LEU A 37 -7.61 -13.95 13.09
C LEU A 37 -7.21 -14.16 11.62
N GLY A 38 -6.30 -13.34 11.10
CA GLY A 38 -5.83 -13.46 9.72
C GLY A 38 -6.73 -12.77 8.70
N GLY A 39 -6.84 -13.39 7.52
CA GLY A 39 -7.62 -12.91 6.38
C GLY A 39 -7.00 -11.75 5.58
N LEU A 40 -5.74 -11.37 5.86
CA LEU A 40 -4.98 -10.57 4.89
C LEU A 40 -4.66 -11.45 3.68
N GLN A 41 -4.93 -10.94 2.49
CA GLN A 41 -4.44 -11.51 1.24
C GLN A 41 -3.51 -10.54 0.53
N VAL A 42 -2.46 -11.07 -0.09
CA VAL A 42 -1.57 -10.35 -1.00
C VAL A 42 -1.68 -10.94 -2.40
N LEU A 43 -1.47 -10.12 -3.42
CA LEU A 43 -1.31 -10.56 -4.80
C LEU A 43 0.18 -10.49 -5.13
N PRO A 44 0.89 -11.63 -5.25
CA PRO A 44 2.31 -11.62 -5.63
C PRO A 44 2.52 -11.01 -7.02
N PRO A 45 3.67 -10.39 -7.28
CA PRO A 45 4.03 -9.91 -8.62
C PRO A 45 3.94 -11.05 -9.65
N GLY A 46 3.34 -10.78 -10.82
CA GLY A 46 3.18 -11.76 -11.90
C GLY A 46 2.13 -12.85 -11.66
N SER A 47 1.44 -12.84 -10.51
CA SER A 47 0.40 -13.81 -10.17
C SER A 47 -0.99 -13.20 -10.33
N ASP A 48 -1.94 -14.00 -10.84
CA ASP A 48 -3.38 -13.71 -10.79
C ASP A 48 -4.04 -14.27 -9.51
N ARG A 49 -3.31 -15.12 -8.78
CA ARG A 49 -3.78 -15.81 -7.58
C ARG A 49 -3.45 -15.05 -6.30
N TRP A 50 -4.48 -14.70 -5.54
CA TRP A 50 -4.37 -14.17 -4.19
C TRP A 50 -3.82 -15.22 -3.21
N GLN A 51 -2.93 -14.81 -2.32
CA GLN A 51 -2.37 -15.66 -1.27
C GLN A 51 -2.67 -15.11 0.12
N TYR A 52 -3.08 -15.98 1.04
CA TYR A 52 -3.32 -15.60 2.42
C TYR A 52 -2.01 -15.49 3.20
N ILE A 53 -1.88 -14.44 4.02
CA ILE A 53 -0.80 -14.31 4.98
C ILE A 53 -1.27 -14.88 6.32
N ARG A 54 -0.63 -15.96 6.77
CA ARG A 54 -0.90 -16.58 8.07
C ARG A 54 -0.30 -15.71 9.17
N PRO A 55 -1.08 -15.21 10.14
CA PRO A 55 -0.52 -14.58 11.32
C PRO A 55 0.34 -15.56 12.12
N ILE A 56 1.50 -15.09 12.58
CA ILE A 56 2.38 -15.85 13.46
C ILE A 56 2.34 -15.19 14.85
N PRO A 57 2.02 -15.93 15.93
CA PRO A 57 2.05 -15.37 17.28
C PRO A 57 3.39 -14.69 17.60
N GLY A 58 3.35 -13.55 18.29
CA GLY A 58 4.54 -12.76 18.60
C GLY A 58 5.13 -11.94 17.44
N HIS A 59 4.54 -12.01 16.24
CA HIS A 59 5.04 -11.32 15.07
C HIS A 59 4.07 -10.25 14.55
N VAL A 60 4.58 -9.37 13.72
CA VAL A 60 3.82 -8.41 12.92
C VAL A 60 4.08 -8.66 11.44
N ILE A 61 3.08 -8.40 10.61
CA ILE A 61 3.24 -8.40 9.17
C ILE A 61 3.81 -7.04 8.77
N CYS A 62 4.92 -7.03 8.03
CA CYS A 62 5.52 -5.80 7.53
C CYS A 62 5.26 -5.69 6.01
N ASN A 63 4.66 -4.57 5.59
CA ASN A 63 4.43 -4.28 4.18
C ASN A 63 5.28 -3.09 3.74
N VAL A 64 5.77 -3.15 2.51
CA VAL A 64 6.34 -2.00 1.80
C VAL A 64 5.19 -1.17 1.22
N GLY A 65 5.26 0.14 1.41
CA GLY A 65 4.34 1.09 0.79
C GLY A 65 4.95 1.80 -0.42
N ASP A 66 4.08 2.50 -1.15
CA ASP A 66 4.39 3.16 -2.41
C ASP A 66 5.51 4.20 -2.29
N ALA A 67 5.61 4.90 -1.16
CA ALA A 67 6.67 5.90 -1.00
C ALA A 67 8.04 5.23 -0.93
N LEU A 68 8.17 4.08 -0.25
CA LEU A 68 9.44 3.35 -0.21
C LEU A 68 9.73 2.67 -1.55
N HIS A 69 8.70 2.16 -2.24
CA HIS A 69 8.84 1.68 -3.62
C HIS A 69 9.45 2.76 -4.53
N LEU A 70 8.92 3.99 -4.48
CA LEU A 70 9.45 5.14 -5.22
C LEU A 70 10.90 5.47 -4.82
N LEU A 71 11.15 5.64 -3.52
CA LEU A 71 12.48 5.98 -3.00
C LEU A 71 13.53 4.91 -3.35
N SER A 72 13.12 3.64 -3.43
CA SER A 72 14.01 2.51 -3.77
C SER A 72 14.26 2.33 -5.26
N GLY A 73 13.70 3.17 -6.14
CA GLY A 73 13.78 2.97 -7.59
C GLY A 73 13.16 1.65 -8.06
N GLY A 74 12.13 1.18 -7.35
CA GLY A 74 11.41 -0.04 -7.72
C GLY A 74 11.99 -1.35 -7.18
N ILE A 75 13.17 -1.33 -6.54
CA ILE A 75 13.80 -2.53 -5.95
C ILE A 75 12.89 -3.18 -4.90
N LEU A 76 12.22 -2.36 -4.08
CA LEU A 76 11.26 -2.83 -3.09
C LEU A 76 9.84 -2.69 -3.63
N HIS A 77 9.07 -3.78 -3.65
CA HIS A 77 7.73 -3.80 -4.23
C HIS A 77 6.63 -3.49 -3.22
N SER A 78 5.76 -2.54 -3.56
CA SER A 78 4.54 -2.23 -2.81
C SER A 78 3.41 -3.17 -3.24
N ASN A 79 3.27 -4.31 -2.55
CA ASN A 79 2.33 -5.34 -2.99
C ASN A 79 0.86 -4.93 -2.78
N ILE A 80 0.03 -5.24 -3.78
CA ILE A 80 -1.42 -5.10 -3.67
C ILE A 80 -1.93 -6.11 -2.65
N HIS A 81 -2.72 -5.63 -1.69
CA HIS A 81 -3.30 -6.46 -0.66
C HIS A 81 -4.76 -6.10 -0.40
N ARG A 82 -5.51 -7.06 0.15
CA ARG A 82 -6.93 -6.91 0.50
C ARG A 82 -7.28 -7.72 1.74
N VAL A 83 -8.45 -7.45 2.30
CA VAL A 83 -9.06 -8.29 3.34
C VAL A 83 -10.46 -8.66 2.84
N PRO A 84 -10.63 -9.81 2.17
CA PRO A 84 -11.94 -10.23 1.71
C PRO A 84 -12.79 -10.64 2.92
N PRO A 85 -14.12 -10.67 2.79
CA PRO A 85 -14.97 -11.38 3.74
C PRO A 85 -14.51 -12.85 3.80
N VAL A 86 -14.17 -13.35 5.00
CA VAL A 86 -13.90 -14.77 5.24
C VAL A 86 -14.87 -15.29 6.28
N SER A 87 -15.21 -16.58 6.21
CA SER A 87 -16.21 -17.22 7.09
C SER A 87 -15.90 -17.02 8.57
N THR A 88 -14.63 -16.99 8.96
CA THR A 88 -14.23 -16.73 10.36
C THR A 88 -14.59 -15.33 10.85
N PHE A 89 -14.64 -14.32 9.98
CA PHE A 89 -15.12 -12.98 10.32
C PHE A 89 -16.63 -12.92 10.47
N LEU A 90 -17.37 -13.92 9.98
CA LEU A 90 -18.80 -14.01 10.20
C LEU A 90 -19.08 -14.48 11.63
N MET A 91 -18.20 -15.28 12.23
CA MET A 91 -18.42 -15.88 13.54
C MET A 91 -17.77 -15.12 14.70
N CYS A 92 -16.73 -14.32 14.45
CA CYS A 92 -15.97 -13.61 15.49
C CYS A 92 -15.62 -12.18 15.08
N GLU A 93 -15.55 -11.26 16.06
CA GLU A 93 -15.01 -9.92 15.83
C GLU A 93 -13.52 -10.01 15.45
N ARG A 94 -13.15 -9.36 14.34
CA ARG A 94 -11.75 -9.18 13.95
C ARG A 94 -11.27 -7.79 14.34
N SER A 95 -10.36 -7.76 15.30
CA SER A 95 -9.59 -6.57 15.68
C SER A 95 -8.17 -6.64 15.13
N SER A 96 -7.71 -5.56 14.50
CA SER A 96 -6.33 -5.42 14.03
C SER A 96 -5.79 -4.02 14.28
N VAL A 97 -4.49 -3.91 14.54
CA VAL A 97 -3.78 -2.63 14.66
C VAL A 97 -2.80 -2.52 13.50
N VAL A 98 -2.81 -1.39 12.81
CA VAL A 98 -1.82 -1.08 11.77
C VAL A 98 -1.07 0.19 12.18
N PHE A 99 0.26 0.14 12.15
CA PHE A 99 1.12 1.30 12.30
C PHE A 99 1.73 1.67 10.95
N PHE A 100 1.44 2.88 10.46
CA PHE A 100 1.91 3.39 9.18
C PHE A 100 3.11 4.33 9.38
N LEU A 101 4.25 3.97 8.80
CA LEU A 101 5.41 4.84 8.65
C LEU A 101 5.32 5.65 7.38
N ARG A 102 5.75 6.92 7.45
CA ARG A 102 5.71 7.85 6.31
C ARG A 102 6.98 8.70 6.25
N PRO A 103 7.47 9.05 5.04
CA PRO A 103 8.50 10.06 4.89
C PRO A 103 8.08 11.40 5.51
N GLY A 104 9.07 12.25 5.85
CA GLY A 104 8.84 13.64 6.27
C GLY A 104 8.03 14.41 5.22
N ASN A 105 7.22 15.40 5.63
CA ASN A 105 6.33 16.10 4.69
C ASN A 105 7.09 16.80 3.57
N SER A 106 8.26 17.36 3.89
CA SER A 106 9.15 18.09 2.97
C SER A 106 10.04 17.20 2.10
N VAL A 107 10.07 15.88 2.35
CA VAL A 107 10.90 14.96 1.57
C VAL A 107 10.37 14.92 0.14
N ILE A 108 11.24 15.15 -0.84
CA ILE A 108 10.93 14.96 -2.26
C ILE A 108 10.91 13.46 -2.55
N LEU A 109 9.81 12.95 -3.12
CA LEU A 109 9.66 11.54 -3.43
C LEU A 109 10.23 11.22 -4.82
N ASN A 110 11.56 11.16 -4.90
CA ASN A 110 12.29 10.64 -6.06
C ASN A 110 13.10 9.42 -5.66
N ALA A 111 13.47 8.56 -6.62
CA ALA A 111 14.43 7.49 -6.36
C ALA A 111 15.73 8.06 -5.75
N LEU A 112 16.23 7.41 -4.71
CA LEU A 112 17.42 7.84 -3.94
C LEU A 112 18.72 7.44 -4.65
N THR A 113 18.86 7.80 -5.93
CA THR A 113 19.99 7.42 -6.79
C THR A 113 21.31 8.04 -6.32
N GLU A 114 21.27 9.23 -5.73
CA GLU A 114 22.45 9.89 -5.15
C GLU A 114 22.91 9.24 -3.85
N GLN A 115 22.01 8.56 -3.13
CA GLN A 115 22.29 7.99 -1.81
C GLN A 115 22.59 6.49 -1.85
N SER A 116 22.38 5.81 -2.98
CA SER A 116 22.60 4.37 -3.10
C SER A 116 23.06 3.98 -4.52
N PRO A 117 24.28 3.44 -4.67
CA PRO A 117 24.75 2.89 -5.95
C PRO A 117 23.84 1.77 -6.48
N MET A 118 23.22 1.00 -5.59
CA MET A 118 22.27 -0.05 -5.96
C MET A 118 21.01 0.54 -6.60
N ILE A 119 20.47 1.62 -6.01
CA ILE A 119 19.30 2.32 -6.57
C ILE A 119 19.68 2.99 -7.89
N LYS A 120 20.86 3.61 -7.96
CA LYS A 120 21.38 4.18 -9.21
C LYS A 120 21.46 3.14 -10.32
N GLY A 121 22.09 1.99 -10.06
CA GLY A 121 22.20 0.92 -11.05
C GLY A 121 20.85 0.33 -11.46
N ALA A 122 19.90 0.19 -10.54
CA ALA A 122 18.54 -0.22 -10.87
C ALA A 122 17.84 0.81 -11.78
N MET A 123 18.09 2.10 -11.54
CA MET A 123 17.52 3.18 -12.33
C MET A 123 18.12 3.31 -13.74
N ASP A 124 19.36 2.89 -13.97
CA ASP A 124 19.98 2.91 -15.30
C ASP A 124 19.23 2.02 -16.32
N SER A 125 18.53 0.99 -15.83
CA SER A 125 17.72 0.07 -16.66
C SER A 125 16.21 0.35 -16.58
N ALA A 126 15.79 1.30 -15.75
CA ALA A 126 14.38 1.58 -15.48
C ALA A 126 13.91 2.84 -16.22
N ASP A 127 12.60 2.94 -16.40
CA ASP A 127 11.95 4.17 -16.83
C ASP A 127 12.01 5.22 -15.71
N SER A 128 12.95 6.15 -15.83
CA SER A 128 13.26 7.18 -14.83
C SER A 128 12.09 8.09 -14.49
N GLU A 129 11.15 8.30 -15.42
CA GLU A 129 9.99 9.14 -15.19
C GLU A 129 9.03 8.50 -14.18
N LYS A 130 8.96 7.16 -14.12
CA LYS A 130 8.08 6.45 -13.18
C LYS A 130 8.45 6.69 -11.72
N PHE A 131 9.73 6.89 -11.43
CA PHE A 131 10.28 6.99 -10.07
C PHE A 131 10.68 8.41 -9.67
N THR A 132 10.34 9.40 -10.50
CA THR A 132 10.65 10.81 -10.28
C THR A 132 9.36 11.60 -10.17
N THR A 133 8.91 11.90 -8.95
CA THR A 133 7.67 12.67 -8.76
C THR A 133 7.91 14.17 -8.75
N ASN A 134 9.13 14.64 -8.41
CA ASN A 134 9.49 16.05 -8.21
C ASN A 134 8.51 16.79 -7.29
N THR A 135 7.88 16.08 -6.36
CA THR A 135 6.93 16.64 -5.39
C THR A 135 7.27 16.17 -3.99
N THR A 136 6.89 16.98 -3.00
CA THR A 136 7.02 16.61 -1.60
C THR A 136 6.06 15.47 -1.27
N ALA A 137 6.42 14.67 -0.26
CA ALA A 137 5.58 13.57 0.22
C ALA A 137 4.19 14.04 0.66
N GLU A 138 4.07 15.27 1.17
CA GLU A 138 2.79 15.89 1.52
C GLU A 138 1.92 16.14 0.28
N VAL A 139 2.47 16.79 -0.75
CA VAL A 139 1.74 17.09 -1.99
C VAL A 139 1.33 15.79 -2.69
N TRP A 140 2.25 14.83 -2.78
CA TRP A 140 2.00 13.52 -3.37
C TRP A 140 0.88 12.77 -2.63
N LYS A 141 0.91 12.77 -1.29
CA LYS A 141 -0.14 12.14 -0.46
C LYS A 141 -1.48 12.85 -0.62
N ALA A 142 -1.51 14.18 -0.59
CA ALA A 142 -2.72 14.97 -0.74
C ALA A 142 -3.40 14.70 -2.09
N ARG A 143 -2.61 14.60 -3.17
CA ARG A 143 -3.06 14.18 -4.50
C ARG A 143 -3.71 12.81 -4.44
N ARG A 144 -3.03 11.79 -3.90
CA ARG A 144 -3.56 10.43 -3.78
C ARG A 144 -4.86 10.36 -2.96
N VAL A 145 -4.94 11.08 -1.84
CA VAL A 145 -6.16 11.16 -1.02
C VAL A 145 -7.32 11.79 -1.79
N LYS A 146 -7.07 12.89 -2.52
CA LYS A 146 -8.08 13.60 -3.30
C LYS A 146 -8.74 12.69 -4.33
N TYR A 147 -7.95 11.95 -5.10
CA TYR A 147 -8.46 11.13 -6.20
C TYR A 147 -8.90 9.71 -5.81
N ARG A 148 -8.72 9.30 -4.53
CA ARG A 148 -9.42 8.11 -3.98
C ARG A 148 -10.91 8.33 -3.73
N ARG A 149 -11.38 9.59 -3.68
CA ARG A 149 -12.81 9.88 -3.50
C ARG A 149 -13.54 9.69 -4.83
N ALA A 150 -14.56 8.83 -4.86
CA ALA A 150 -15.34 8.54 -6.07
C ALA A 150 -15.87 9.80 -6.77
N ALA A 151 -16.33 10.80 -6.00
CA ALA A 151 -16.81 12.09 -6.54
C ALA A 151 -15.74 12.87 -7.36
N ASN A 152 -14.45 12.58 -7.15
CA ASN A 152 -13.34 13.21 -7.86
C ASN A 152 -12.83 12.37 -9.06
N GLN A 153 -13.42 11.19 -9.30
CA GLN A 153 -13.08 10.31 -10.40
C GLN A 153 -14.05 10.58 -11.56
N LYS A 154 -13.69 11.54 -12.41
CA LYS A 154 -14.52 12.00 -13.54
C LYS A 154 -14.18 11.33 -14.88
N GLY A 155 -13.22 10.40 -14.89
CA GLY A 155 -12.78 9.66 -16.07
C GLY A 155 -11.46 8.91 -15.83
N PRO A 156 -10.97 8.15 -16.83
CA PRO A 156 -9.77 7.31 -16.72
C PRO A 156 -8.53 8.07 -16.24
N GLU A 157 -8.31 9.28 -16.76
CA GLU A 157 -7.26 10.22 -16.36
C GLU A 157 -7.22 10.43 -14.83
N THR A 158 -8.34 10.89 -14.26
CA THR A 158 -8.46 11.17 -12.82
C THR A 158 -8.40 9.90 -11.95
N TRP A 159 -8.78 8.76 -12.52
CA TRP A 159 -8.64 7.45 -11.88
C TRP A 159 -7.17 7.07 -11.75
N HIS A 160 -6.39 7.16 -12.82
CA HIS A 160 -4.96 6.86 -12.81
C HIS A 160 -4.16 7.76 -11.85
N ILE A 161 -4.53 9.03 -11.70
CA ILE A 161 -3.89 9.96 -10.75
C ILE A 161 -4.08 9.52 -9.28
N GLY A 162 -5.21 8.87 -8.97
CA GLY A 162 -5.52 8.36 -7.64
C GLY A 162 -4.88 7.03 -7.30
N GLN A 163 -4.48 6.26 -8.32
CA GLN A 163 -3.82 4.98 -8.16
C GLN A 163 -2.40 5.12 -7.61
N GLY A 164 -2.00 4.13 -6.84
CA GLY A 164 -0.61 3.89 -6.45
C GLY A 164 0.11 2.99 -7.39
N THR A 165 0.87 2.07 -6.80
CA THR A 165 1.55 1.02 -7.56
C THR A 165 0.57 -0.02 -8.09
N GLU A 166 -0.69 -0.05 -7.63
CA GLU A 166 -1.71 -1.01 -8.10
C GLU A 166 -2.07 -0.88 -9.59
N GLY A 167 -1.81 0.27 -10.21
CA GLY A 167 -2.08 0.52 -11.64
C GLY A 167 -0.87 0.28 -12.56
N ARG A 168 0.30 -0.01 -12.01
CA ARG A 168 1.54 -0.19 -12.78
C ARG A 168 1.87 -1.68 -12.80
N ALA A 169 1.76 -2.31 -13.98
CA ALA A 169 2.24 -3.67 -14.14
C ALA A 169 3.72 -3.72 -13.76
N TYR A 170 4.09 -4.67 -12.90
CA TYR A 170 5.48 -5.02 -12.65
C TYR A 170 5.98 -5.69 -13.94
N SER A 171 6.70 -4.94 -14.77
CA SER A 171 7.42 -5.45 -15.94
C SER A 171 8.71 -6.12 -15.50
#